data_AF-A0A382VNM5-F1
#
_entry.id   AF-A0A382VNM5-F1
#
_cell.length_a   1.000
_cell.length_b   1.000
_cell.length_c   1.000
_cell.angle_alpha   90.00
_cell.angle_beta   90.00
_cell.angle_gamma   90.00
#
_symmetry.space_group_name_H-M   'P 1'
#
loop_
_entity.id
_entity.type
_entity.pdbx_description
1 polymer ?
#
loop_
_entity_poly.entity_id
_entity_poly.type
_entity_poly.pdbx_seq_one_letter_code
_entity_poly.pdbx_strand_id
1 'polypeptide(L)'
;MTWKLNPQTVRKLKRFRSIKRGYWSFITITVAMLISLFGELLINDQALMVGYNGRWYFPALADTYPIKWLYKPSELRSGKFFGVERDASDQPYTYAVNYRTLQQSWEEKGSDNWLVMPFIPHDPDSQDFSEGVGKLSSPSREHEHYLGTDKAGRDIAARLFYGFRIVMLFALGFTLMVFFISSALGCLMGYFGGLTDLLGLRVVEIWANIPFLYMVMIMVSVVPAKVGMVWRVLMLLFI
;
A
#
# COMPACT_ATOMS: atom_id res chain seq x y z
N MET A 1 -13.42 8.08 37.35
CA MET A 1 -11.93 8.09 37.38
C MET A 1 -11.44 9.00 36.25
N THR A 2 -11.11 10.26 36.53
CA THR A 2 -10.63 11.19 35.49
C THR A 2 -9.16 10.94 35.23
N TRP A 3 -8.81 10.42 34.05
CA TRP A 3 -7.42 10.25 33.62
C TRP A 3 -6.73 11.63 33.52
N LYS A 4 -6.01 12.05 34.57
CA LYS A 4 -5.16 13.24 34.54
C LYS A 4 -3.78 12.85 34.04
N LEU A 5 -3.37 13.41 32.90
CA LEU A 5 -2.04 13.18 32.32
C LEU A 5 -0.95 13.72 33.24
N ASN A 6 0.19 13.03 33.30
CA ASN A 6 1.38 13.47 34.05
C ASN A 6 1.80 14.89 33.60
N PRO A 7 2.05 15.84 34.53
CA PRO A 7 2.46 17.21 34.20
C PRO A 7 3.70 17.28 33.28
N GLN A 8 4.64 16.32 33.39
CA GLN A 8 5.81 16.24 32.50
C GLN A 8 5.40 15.92 31.06
N THR A 9 4.47 14.98 30.87
CA THR A 9 3.93 14.61 29.55
C THR A 9 3.20 15.79 28.92
N VAL A 10 2.41 16.53 29.71
CA VAL A 10 1.73 17.74 29.25
C VAL A 10 2.73 18.80 28.79
N ARG A 11 3.82 19.01 29.54
CA ARG A 11 4.87 19.97 29.17
C ARG A 11 5.56 19.59 27.86
N LYS A 12 5.90 18.30 27.67
CA LYS A 12 6.48 17.79 26.41
C LYS A 12 5.54 17.99 25.23
N LEU A 13 4.25 17.70 25.40
CA LEU A 13 3.25 17.86 24.33
C LEU A 13 3.02 19.32 23.96
N LYS A 14 2.98 20.23 24.95
CA LYS A 14 2.95 21.68 24.70
C LYS A 14 4.17 22.16 23.93
N ARG A 15 5.37 21.68 24.31
CA ARG A 15 6.61 21.99 23.57
C ARG A 15 6.55 21.48 22.13
N PHE A 16 6.08 20.26 21.90
CA PHE A 16 5.91 19.74 20.54
C PHE A 16 4.96 20.60 19.69
N ARG A 17 3.78 20.96 20.24
CA ARG A 17 2.81 21.84 19.55
C ARG A 17 3.35 23.25 19.27
N SER A 18 4.30 23.75 20.08
CA SER A 18 4.94 25.05 19.83
C SER A 18 5.85 25.03 18.60
N ILE A 19 6.36 23.87 18.19
CA ILE A 19 7.18 23.70 16.98
C ILE A 19 6.23 23.57 15.78
N LYS A 20 5.72 24.72 15.28
CA LYS A 20 4.66 24.78 14.26
C LYS A 20 4.94 23.90 13.04
N ARG A 21 6.14 23.96 12.47
CA ARG A 21 6.52 23.16 11.29
C ARG A 21 6.43 21.67 11.57
N GLY A 22 7.03 21.20 12.67
CA GLY A 22 7.00 19.79 13.06
C GLY A 22 5.58 19.29 13.35
N TYR A 23 4.75 20.11 13.99
CA TYR A 23 3.36 19.78 14.30
C TYR A 23 2.51 19.61 13.02
N TRP A 24 2.61 20.54 12.07
CA TRP A 24 1.87 20.45 10.81
C TRP A 24 2.37 19.32 9.91
N SER A 25 3.68 19.07 9.86
CA SER A 25 4.23 17.89 9.16
C SER A 25 3.70 16.59 9.75
N PHE A 26 3.67 16.47 11.08
CA PHE A 26 3.13 15.29 11.76
C PHE A 26 1.64 15.07 11.43
N ILE A 27 0.83 16.13 11.47
CA ILE A 27 -0.59 16.03 11.10
C ILE A 27 -0.73 15.61 9.64
N THR A 28 -0.03 16.28 8.73
CA THR A 28 -0.14 16.02 7.29
C THR A 28 0.22 14.58 6.96
N ILE A 29 1.33 14.08 7.48
CA ILE A 29 1.77 12.70 7.27
C ILE A 29 0.78 11.72 7.90
N THR A 30 0.27 12.00 9.10
CA THR A 30 -0.70 11.14 9.79
C THR A 30 -2.01 11.07 9.01
N VAL A 31 -2.53 12.20 8.54
CA VAL A 31 -3.75 12.26 7.74
C VAL A 31 -3.54 11.55 6.40
N ALA A 32 -2.44 11.82 5.69
CA ALA A 32 -2.11 11.12 4.44
C ALA A 32 -2.00 9.60 4.64
N MET A 33 -1.38 9.18 5.74
CA MET A 33 -1.28 7.77 6.12
C MET A 33 -2.66 7.15 6.36
N LEU A 34 -3.53 7.81 7.14
CA LEU A 34 -4.89 7.34 7.40
C LEU A 34 -5.72 7.25 6.11
N ILE A 35 -5.64 8.25 5.24
CA ILE A 35 -6.28 8.23 3.93
C ILE A 35 -5.76 7.06 3.09
N SER A 36 -4.44 6.80 3.13
CA SER A 36 -3.84 5.70 2.37
C SER A 36 -4.36 4.32 2.76
N LEU A 37 -4.79 4.13 4.02
CA LEU A 37 -5.39 2.88 4.48
C LEU A 37 -6.76 2.60 3.84
N PHE A 38 -7.42 3.62 3.31
CA PHE A 38 -8.67 3.51 2.55
C PHE A 38 -8.43 3.60 1.03
N GLY A 39 -7.21 3.29 0.59
CA GLY A 39 -6.81 3.36 -0.83
C GLY A 39 -7.70 2.56 -1.75
N GLU A 40 -8.16 1.39 -1.30
CA GLU A 40 -9.02 0.48 -2.04
C GLU A 40 -10.38 1.11 -2.43
N LEU A 41 -10.82 2.14 -1.69
CA LEU A 41 -12.05 2.90 -1.97
C LEU A 41 -11.80 4.11 -2.88
N LEU A 42 -10.56 4.60 -2.95
CA LEU A 42 -10.23 5.83 -3.68
C LEU A 42 -9.57 5.54 -5.03
N ILE A 43 -8.78 4.47 -5.10
CA ILE A 43 -7.93 4.12 -6.24
C ILE A 43 -8.00 2.60 -6.43
N ASN A 44 -8.78 2.13 -7.40
CA ASN A 44 -8.97 0.70 -7.64
C ASN A 44 -9.46 0.44 -9.06
N ASP A 45 -9.12 -0.69 -9.67
CA ASP A 45 -9.69 -1.11 -10.96
C ASP A 45 -11.11 -1.71 -10.81
N GLN A 46 -11.51 -2.01 -9.57
CA GLN A 46 -12.83 -2.52 -9.25
C GLN A 46 -13.85 -1.42 -8.96
N ALA A 47 -15.10 -1.64 -9.37
CA ALA A 47 -16.22 -0.77 -9.01
C ALA A 47 -16.48 -0.81 -7.49
N LEU A 48 -16.81 0.35 -6.92
CA LEU A 48 -17.22 0.49 -5.52
C LEU A 48 -18.56 -0.20 -5.26
N MET A 49 -19.48 -0.04 -6.20
CA MET A 49 -20.84 -0.55 -6.11
C MET A 49 -21.35 -0.92 -7.50
N VAL A 50 -22.07 -2.04 -7.59
CA VAL A 50 -22.67 -2.53 -8.83
C VAL A 50 -24.10 -2.96 -8.55
N GLY A 51 -25.05 -2.34 -9.25
CA GLY A 51 -26.45 -2.77 -9.29
C GLY A 51 -26.68 -3.67 -10.50
N TYR A 52 -26.87 -4.96 -10.27
CA TYR A 52 -27.13 -5.95 -11.33
C TYR A 52 -28.38 -6.77 -11.02
N ASN A 53 -29.38 -6.73 -11.91
CA ASN A 53 -30.67 -7.41 -11.77
C ASN A 53 -31.36 -7.15 -10.41
N GLY A 54 -31.37 -5.88 -9.96
CA GLY A 54 -31.98 -5.47 -8.69
C GLY A 54 -31.21 -5.86 -7.42
N ARG A 55 -30.04 -6.52 -7.56
CA ARG A 55 -29.15 -6.84 -6.45
C ARG A 55 -27.92 -5.94 -6.44
N TRP A 56 -27.45 -5.64 -5.25
CA TRP A 56 -26.32 -4.73 -5.02
C TRP A 56 -25.08 -5.55 -4.66
N TYR A 57 -23.97 -5.25 -5.32
CA TYR A 57 -22.67 -5.87 -5.10
C TYR A 57 -21.64 -4.78 -4.79
N PHE A 58 -20.66 -5.10 -3.96
CA PHE A 58 -19.57 -4.19 -3.57
C PHE A 58 -18.20 -4.79 -3.88
N PRO A 59 -17.79 -4.87 -5.16
CA PRO A 59 -16.55 -5.55 -5.56
C PRO A 59 -15.31 -5.00 -4.84
N ALA A 60 -15.13 -3.69 -4.81
CA ALA A 60 -13.96 -3.06 -4.16
C ALA A 60 -13.83 -3.33 -2.64
N LEU A 61 -14.88 -3.84 -1.98
CA LEU A 61 -14.84 -4.23 -0.57
C LEU A 61 -14.86 -5.75 -0.37
N ALA A 62 -15.60 -6.46 -1.21
CA ALA A 62 -15.81 -7.91 -1.10
C ALA A 62 -14.71 -8.73 -1.79
N ASP A 63 -14.18 -8.23 -2.90
CA ASP A 63 -13.16 -8.91 -3.70
C ASP A 63 -11.76 -8.31 -3.43
N THR A 64 -11.69 -7.02 -3.07
CA THR A 64 -10.47 -6.39 -2.53
C THR A 64 -10.52 -6.38 -1.00
N TYR A 65 -10.06 -7.45 -0.36
CA TYR A 65 -9.93 -7.49 1.09
C TYR A 65 -8.93 -6.41 1.57
N PRO A 66 -9.14 -5.81 2.77
CA PRO A 66 -8.27 -4.77 3.33
C PRO A 66 -6.79 -5.19 3.47
N ILE A 67 -6.50 -6.47 3.24
CA ILE A 67 -5.19 -7.08 3.31
C ILE A 67 -4.93 -7.92 2.05
N LYS A 68 -4.89 -7.29 0.85
CA LYS A 68 -4.52 -7.91 -0.45
C LYS A 68 -3.18 -8.69 -0.40
N TRP A 69 -2.33 -8.43 0.61
CA TRP A 69 -1.07 -9.15 0.86
C TRP A 69 -1.17 -10.39 1.77
N LEU A 70 -2.32 -10.62 2.43
CA LEU A 70 -2.53 -11.75 3.34
C LEU A 70 -3.38 -12.86 2.70
N TYR A 71 -4.26 -12.52 1.75
CA TYR A 71 -5.09 -13.48 1.06
C TYR A 71 -5.47 -13.00 -0.35
N LYS A 72 -5.19 -13.83 -1.36
CA LYS A 72 -5.65 -13.64 -2.74
C LYS A 72 -6.77 -14.68 -2.96
N PRO A 73 -8.03 -14.29 -3.20
CA PRO A 73 -9.09 -15.25 -3.45
C PRO A 73 -8.77 -16.09 -4.69
N SER A 74 -9.15 -17.37 -4.65
CA SER A 74 -8.87 -18.34 -5.72
C SER A 74 -9.71 -18.12 -6.97
N GLU A 75 -10.84 -17.42 -6.86
CA GLU A 75 -11.76 -17.14 -7.96
C GLU A 75 -12.06 -15.64 -8.01
N LEU A 76 -11.54 -14.98 -9.04
CA LEU A 76 -11.92 -13.62 -9.39
C LEU A 76 -13.28 -13.69 -10.10
N ARG A 77 -14.21 -12.81 -9.74
CA ARG A 77 -15.46 -12.68 -10.50
C ARG A 77 -15.10 -12.33 -11.96
N SER A 78 -15.70 -13.05 -12.90
CA SER A 78 -15.59 -12.83 -14.36
C SER A 78 -16.83 -12.09 -14.87
N GLY A 79 -16.72 -11.40 -16.01
CA GLY A 79 -17.86 -10.71 -16.63
C GLY A 79 -19.05 -11.62 -16.95
N LYS A 80 -18.84 -12.93 -17.02
CA LYS A 80 -19.92 -13.93 -17.12
C LYS A 80 -20.90 -13.84 -15.94
N PHE A 81 -20.41 -13.54 -14.75
CA PHE A 81 -21.25 -13.33 -13.56
C PHE A 81 -22.26 -12.19 -13.78
N PHE A 82 -21.88 -11.19 -14.56
CA PHE A 82 -22.66 -10.00 -14.89
C PHE A 82 -23.38 -10.10 -16.24
N GLY A 83 -23.53 -11.33 -16.78
CA GLY A 83 -24.27 -11.58 -18.02
C GLY A 83 -23.52 -11.23 -19.30
N VAL A 84 -22.20 -11.00 -19.22
CA VAL A 84 -21.35 -10.70 -20.39
C VAL A 84 -20.48 -11.91 -20.68
N GLU A 85 -20.84 -12.68 -21.71
CA GLU A 85 -20.12 -13.90 -22.10
C GLU A 85 -18.89 -13.64 -22.96
N ARG A 86 -18.91 -12.56 -23.73
CA ARG A 86 -17.85 -12.14 -24.65
C ARG A 86 -17.47 -10.69 -24.45
N ASP A 87 -16.19 -10.40 -24.57
CA ASP A 87 -15.66 -9.03 -24.45
C ASP A 87 -15.79 -8.25 -25.77
N ALA A 88 -15.32 -6.99 -25.76
CA ALA A 88 -15.35 -6.10 -26.92
C ALA A 88 -14.52 -6.61 -28.12
N SER A 89 -13.62 -7.58 -27.91
CA SER A 89 -12.83 -8.24 -28.95
C SER A 89 -13.42 -9.59 -29.40
N ASP A 90 -14.69 -9.85 -29.04
CA ASP A 90 -15.43 -11.09 -29.31
C ASP A 90 -14.78 -12.36 -28.71
N GLN A 91 -13.91 -12.18 -27.71
CA GLN A 91 -13.27 -13.29 -27.01
C GLN A 91 -14.12 -13.77 -25.82
N PRO A 92 -14.09 -15.06 -25.46
CA PRO A 92 -14.75 -15.56 -24.26
C PRO A 92 -14.25 -14.83 -23.01
N TYR A 93 -15.16 -14.27 -22.22
CA TYR A 93 -14.82 -13.44 -21.07
C TYR A 93 -14.45 -14.29 -19.84
N THR A 94 -13.26 -14.89 -19.86
CA THR A 94 -12.77 -15.86 -18.85
C THR A 94 -11.80 -15.26 -17.83
N TYR A 95 -11.47 -13.97 -17.97
CA TYR A 95 -10.58 -13.24 -17.07
C TYR A 95 -11.38 -12.36 -16.08
N ALA A 96 -10.65 -11.67 -15.18
CA ALA A 96 -11.23 -10.78 -14.19
C ALA A 96 -12.12 -9.70 -14.82
N VAL A 97 -13.22 -9.35 -14.16
CA VAL A 97 -14.15 -8.29 -14.63
C VAL A 97 -13.37 -6.98 -14.80
N ASN A 98 -13.43 -6.44 -16.01
CA ASN A 98 -13.10 -5.05 -16.26
C ASN A 98 -14.41 -4.26 -16.20
N TYR A 99 -14.59 -3.51 -15.11
CA TYR A 99 -15.83 -2.79 -14.85
C TYR A 99 -16.07 -1.66 -15.86
N ARG A 100 -15.03 -1.07 -16.44
CA ARG A 100 -15.16 -0.02 -17.46
C ARG A 100 -15.79 -0.57 -18.74
N THR A 101 -15.27 -1.69 -19.24
CA THR A 101 -15.85 -2.36 -20.43
C THR A 101 -17.21 -2.96 -20.13
N LEU A 102 -17.43 -3.41 -18.89
CA LEU A 102 -18.74 -3.92 -18.45
C LEU A 102 -19.80 -2.82 -18.54
N GLN A 103 -19.50 -1.61 -18.03
CA GLN A 103 -20.39 -0.47 -18.10
C GLN A 103 -20.75 -0.12 -19.54
N GLN A 104 -19.76 -0.02 -20.43
CA GLN A 104 -19.98 0.23 -21.86
C GLN A 104 -20.90 -0.82 -22.48
N SER A 105 -20.68 -2.11 -22.19
CA SER A 105 -21.52 -3.19 -22.72
C SER A 105 -22.98 -3.16 -22.23
N TRP A 106 -23.21 -2.63 -21.04
CA TRP A 106 -24.55 -2.47 -20.46
C TRP A 106 -25.27 -1.25 -21.03
N GLU A 107 -24.54 -0.16 -21.30
CA GLU A 107 -25.04 1.03 -21.97
C GLU A 107 -25.44 0.72 -23.42
N GLU A 108 -24.61 -0.02 -24.16
CA GLU A 108 -24.90 -0.47 -25.53
C GLU A 108 -26.14 -1.38 -25.61
N LYS A 109 -26.35 -2.23 -24.59
CA LYS A 109 -27.50 -3.15 -24.52
C LYS A 109 -28.76 -2.51 -23.93
N GLY A 110 -28.70 -1.25 -23.50
CA GLY A 110 -29.83 -0.54 -22.86
C GLY A 110 -30.33 -1.22 -21.58
N SER A 111 -29.42 -1.79 -20.78
CA SER A 111 -29.80 -2.47 -19.53
C SER A 111 -29.97 -1.48 -18.37
N ASP A 112 -30.85 -1.79 -17.42
CA ASP A 112 -31.04 -1.01 -16.17
C ASP A 112 -29.91 -1.20 -15.13
N ASN A 113 -28.81 -1.86 -15.52
CA ASN A 113 -27.68 -2.11 -14.63
C ASN A 113 -26.79 -0.88 -14.54
N TRP A 114 -26.23 -0.63 -13.36
CA TRP A 114 -25.37 0.52 -13.12
C TRP A 114 -24.19 0.14 -12.22
N LEU A 115 -23.14 0.94 -12.29
CA LEU A 115 -21.98 0.80 -11.42
C LEU A 115 -21.41 2.16 -11.05
N VAL A 116 -20.63 2.20 -9.96
CA VAL A 116 -19.92 3.40 -9.50
C VAL A 116 -18.44 3.08 -9.37
N MET A 117 -17.63 3.78 -10.15
CA MET A 117 -16.16 3.66 -10.12
C MET A 117 -15.54 4.55 -9.03
N PRO A 118 -14.35 4.19 -8.51
CA PRO A 118 -13.60 5.04 -7.59
C PRO A 118 -13.01 6.26 -8.29
N PHE A 119 -12.43 7.18 -7.50
CA PHE A 119 -11.89 8.45 -8.03
C PHE A 119 -10.76 8.26 -9.05
N ILE A 120 -9.91 7.25 -8.84
CA ILE A 120 -8.91 6.80 -9.82
C ILE A 120 -9.22 5.33 -10.14
N PRO A 121 -9.87 5.04 -11.28
CA PRO A 121 -10.30 3.69 -11.62
C PRO A 121 -9.20 2.83 -12.26
N HIS A 122 -8.00 2.87 -11.68
CA HIS A 122 -6.80 2.21 -12.18
C HIS A 122 -6.09 1.44 -11.07
N ASP A 123 -5.74 0.18 -11.32
CA ASP A 123 -4.87 -0.60 -10.40
C ASP A 123 -3.39 -0.26 -10.67
N PRO A 124 -2.55 -0.13 -9.63
CA PRO A 124 -1.14 0.29 -9.75
C PRO A 124 -0.25 -0.62 -10.61
N ASP A 125 -0.66 -1.88 -10.82
CA ASP A 125 0.07 -2.87 -11.61
C ASP A 125 -0.56 -3.12 -12.98
N SER A 126 -1.84 -2.73 -13.16
CA SER A 126 -2.56 -2.82 -14.43
C SER A 126 -1.95 -1.89 -15.49
N GLN A 127 -1.82 -2.40 -16.71
CA GLN A 127 -1.31 -1.65 -17.86
C GLN A 127 -2.51 -1.22 -18.70
N ASP A 128 -2.56 0.06 -19.05
CA ASP A 128 -3.59 0.60 -19.94
C ASP A 128 -2.97 0.91 -21.32
N PHE A 129 -3.51 0.26 -22.34
CA PHE A 129 -3.16 0.47 -23.75
C PHE A 129 -4.42 0.78 -24.57
N SER A 130 -5.42 1.37 -23.93
CA SER A 130 -6.63 1.86 -24.61
C SER A 130 -6.29 2.93 -25.63
N GLU A 131 -7.17 3.15 -26.59
CA GLU A 131 -6.98 4.17 -27.63
C GLU A 131 -6.73 5.55 -26.99
N GLY A 132 -5.65 6.24 -27.39
CA GLY A 132 -5.25 7.52 -26.80
C GLY A 132 -4.39 7.43 -25.53
N VAL A 133 -4.23 6.24 -24.95
CA VAL A 133 -3.39 5.97 -23.76
C VAL A 133 -2.28 4.99 -24.13
N GLY A 134 -1.07 5.26 -23.66
CA GLY A 134 0.06 4.37 -23.91
C GLY A 134 1.17 4.57 -22.92
N LYS A 135 2.37 4.11 -23.28
CA LYS A 135 3.58 4.31 -22.46
C LYS A 135 3.92 5.80 -22.42
N LEU A 136 4.28 6.32 -21.25
CA LEU A 136 4.70 7.71 -21.08
C LEU A 136 3.66 8.73 -21.58
N SER A 137 2.37 8.43 -21.41
CA SER A 137 1.30 9.36 -21.76
C SER A 137 1.30 10.56 -20.80
N SER A 138 0.96 11.73 -21.33
CA SER A 138 0.81 12.94 -20.52
C SER A 138 -0.40 12.86 -19.59
N PRO A 139 -0.44 13.64 -18.50
CA PRO A 139 -1.62 13.77 -17.65
C PRO A 139 -2.90 14.03 -18.46
N SER A 140 -3.92 13.19 -18.27
CA SER A 140 -5.21 13.30 -18.95
C SER A 140 -6.35 13.09 -17.96
N ARG A 141 -7.34 14.00 -17.98
CA ARG A 141 -8.58 13.84 -17.21
C ARG A 141 -9.59 12.94 -17.92
N GLU A 142 -9.55 12.87 -19.24
CA GLU A 142 -10.45 12.08 -20.06
C GLU A 142 -10.27 10.57 -19.80
N HIS A 143 -9.02 10.13 -19.68
CA HIS A 143 -8.68 8.74 -19.39
C HIS A 143 -8.39 8.49 -17.90
N GLU A 144 -8.66 9.48 -17.04
CA GLU A 144 -8.50 9.41 -15.59
C GLU A 144 -7.05 9.10 -15.13
N HIS A 145 -6.07 9.33 -16.01
CA HIS A 145 -4.64 9.30 -15.75
C HIS A 145 -4.13 10.68 -15.30
N TYR A 146 -4.49 11.08 -14.07
CA TYR A 146 -4.25 12.44 -13.56
C TYR A 146 -2.79 12.88 -13.54
N LEU A 147 -1.84 11.94 -13.42
CA LEU A 147 -0.40 12.21 -13.46
C LEU A 147 0.30 11.56 -14.67
N GLY A 148 -0.47 11.03 -15.61
CA GLY A 148 0.04 10.29 -16.76
C GLY A 148 0.44 8.85 -16.42
N THR A 149 1.12 8.20 -17.37
CA THR A 149 1.50 6.77 -17.27
C THR A 149 3.01 6.55 -17.28
N ASP A 150 3.44 5.44 -16.65
CA ASP A 150 4.84 5.03 -16.63
C ASP A 150 5.30 4.39 -17.96
N LYS A 151 6.56 3.91 -18.01
CA LYS A 151 7.14 3.25 -19.19
C LYS A 151 6.41 1.95 -19.58
N ALA A 152 5.62 1.37 -18.69
CA ALA A 152 4.83 0.18 -18.92
C ALA A 152 3.35 0.51 -19.19
N GLY A 153 2.96 1.79 -19.23
CA GLY A 153 1.56 2.18 -19.44
C GLY A 153 0.71 2.07 -18.17
N ARG A 154 1.30 2.09 -16.98
CA ARG A 154 0.57 2.01 -15.69
C ARG A 154 0.36 3.39 -15.12
N ASP A 155 -0.74 3.59 -14.39
CA ASP A 155 -1.09 4.90 -13.82
C ASP A 155 -0.09 5.37 -12.75
N ILE A 156 0.47 6.58 -12.91
CA ILE A 156 1.46 7.11 -11.97
C ILE A 156 0.82 7.52 -10.63
N ALA A 157 -0.39 8.06 -10.64
CA ALA A 157 -1.05 8.55 -9.43
C ALA A 157 -1.38 7.40 -8.47
N ALA A 158 -1.94 6.31 -8.99
CA ALA A 158 -2.20 5.09 -8.27
C ALA A 158 -0.91 4.51 -7.68
N ARG A 159 0.15 4.42 -8.49
CA ARG A 159 1.45 3.90 -8.04
C ARG A 159 2.09 4.75 -6.94
N LEU A 160 2.02 6.07 -7.03
CA LEU A 160 2.54 6.96 -5.99
C LEU A 160 1.77 6.81 -4.69
N PHE A 161 0.44 6.71 -4.75
CA PHE A 161 -0.40 6.55 -3.57
C PHE A 161 -0.15 5.20 -2.87
N TYR A 162 -0.20 4.10 -3.61
CA TYR A 162 0.06 2.76 -3.07
C TYR A 162 1.52 2.59 -2.64
N GLY A 163 2.46 3.18 -3.38
CA GLY A 163 3.88 3.22 -3.00
C GLY A 163 4.10 3.97 -1.69
N PHE A 164 3.50 5.14 -1.51
CA PHE A 164 3.53 5.90 -0.26
C PHE A 164 3.02 5.06 0.91
N ARG A 165 1.87 4.40 0.75
CA ARG A 165 1.29 3.52 1.76
C ARG A 165 2.25 2.42 2.21
N ILE A 166 2.85 1.71 1.25
CA ILE A 166 3.79 0.62 1.51
C ILE A 166 5.01 1.14 2.26
N VAL A 167 5.62 2.23 1.78
CA VAL A 167 6.83 2.81 2.40
C VAL A 167 6.55 3.29 3.82
N MET A 168 5.42 3.96 4.04
CA MET A 168 5.06 4.47 5.37
C MET A 168 4.71 3.37 6.36
N LEU A 169 3.92 2.36 5.95
CA LEU A 169 3.61 1.20 6.80
C LEU A 169 4.88 0.45 7.18
N PHE A 170 5.74 0.21 6.19
CA PHE A 170 7.03 -0.45 6.39
C PHE A 170 7.91 0.35 7.35
N ALA A 171 8.11 1.65 7.10
CA ALA A 171 8.96 2.49 7.94
C ALA A 171 8.46 2.57 9.39
N LEU A 172 7.15 2.71 9.59
CA LEU A 172 6.54 2.76 10.91
C LEU A 172 6.71 1.42 11.64
N GLY A 173 6.38 0.30 10.99
CA GLY A 173 6.50 -1.04 11.58
C GLY A 173 7.96 -1.38 11.90
N PHE A 174 8.87 -1.11 10.96
CA PHE A 174 10.31 -1.31 11.14
C PHE A 174 10.85 -0.49 12.32
N THR A 175 10.53 0.80 12.38
CA THR A 175 10.99 1.69 13.46
C THR A 175 10.49 1.20 14.83
N LEU A 176 9.24 0.76 14.93
CA LEU A 176 8.70 0.22 16.18
C LEU A 176 9.42 -1.08 16.58
N MET A 177 9.61 -2.01 15.63
CA MET A 177 10.34 -3.25 15.90
C MET A 177 11.77 -2.99 16.36
N VAL A 178 12.51 -2.14 15.65
CA VAL A 178 13.88 -1.73 16.04
C VAL A 178 13.84 -1.09 17.43
N PHE A 179 12.94 -0.15 17.68
CA PHE A 179 12.83 0.51 18.98
C PHE A 179 12.63 -0.50 20.12
N PHE A 180 11.71 -1.46 19.98
CA PHE A 180 11.47 -2.47 21.01
C PHE A 180 12.65 -3.41 21.20
N ILE A 181 13.23 -3.93 20.11
CA ILE A 181 14.36 -4.86 20.16
C ILE A 181 15.60 -4.16 20.75
N SER A 182 15.97 -2.99 20.23
CA SER A 182 17.11 -2.22 20.70
C SER A 182 16.93 -1.75 22.13
N SER A 183 15.73 -1.29 22.51
CA SER A 183 15.47 -0.91 23.91
C SER A 183 15.54 -2.10 24.85
N ALA A 184 15.04 -3.28 24.47
CA ALA A 184 15.14 -4.48 25.29
C ALA A 184 16.60 -4.91 25.48
N LEU A 185 17.37 -4.97 24.39
CA LEU A 185 18.80 -5.30 24.44
C LEU A 185 19.61 -4.27 25.25
N GLY A 186 19.35 -2.98 25.05
CA GLY A 186 20.02 -1.91 25.80
C GLY A 186 19.67 -1.95 27.29
N CYS A 187 18.41 -2.22 27.65
CA CYS A 187 18.02 -2.42 29.04
C CYS A 187 18.70 -3.64 29.66
N LEU A 188 18.83 -4.75 28.92
CA LEU A 188 19.51 -5.96 29.40
C LEU A 188 21.01 -5.68 29.66
N MET A 189 21.69 -5.05 28.70
CA MET A 189 23.11 -4.66 28.85
C MET A 189 23.30 -3.72 30.05
N GLY A 190 22.45 -2.70 30.18
CA GLY A 190 22.52 -1.75 31.30
C GLY A 190 22.13 -2.34 32.66
N TYR A 191 21.24 -3.34 32.70
CA TYR A 191 20.83 -4.00 33.94
C TYR A 191 21.91 -4.93 34.51
N PHE A 192 22.51 -5.77 33.66
CA PHE A 192 23.55 -6.70 34.10
C PHE A 192 24.92 -6.01 34.26
N GLY A 193 25.21 -5.01 33.43
CA GLY A 193 26.45 -4.25 33.48
C GLY A 193 27.71 -5.10 33.29
N GLY A 194 28.86 -4.49 33.58
CA GLY A 194 30.16 -5.18 33.60
C GLY A 194 30.53 -5.83 32.27
N LEU A 195 30.80 -7.14 32.29
CA LEU A 195 31.26 -7.86 31.10
C LEU A 195 30.20 -7.93 29.99
N THR A 196 28.91 -8.00 30.35
CA THR A 196 27.81 -8.08 29.36
C THR A 196 27.66 -6.79 28.56
N ASP A 197 27.74 -5.65 29.23
CA ASP A 197 27.74 -4.32 28.62
C ASP A 197 29.00 -4.11 27.75
N LEU A 198 30.18 -4.47 28.28
CA LEU A 198 31.43 -4.31 27.55
C LEU A 198 31.47 -5.16 26.27
N LEU A 199 31.08 -6.44 26.35
CA LEU A 199 31.01 -7.31 25.16
C LEU A 199 29.92 -6.84 24.18
N GLY A 200 28.75 -6.44 24.69
CA GLY A 200 27.65 -5.95 23.88
C GLY A 200 28.03 -4.72 23.06
N LEU A 201 28.66 -3.74 23.69
CA LEU A 201 29.15 -2.54 23.02
C LEU A 201 30.23 -2.86 21.98
N ARG A 202 31.16 -3.80 22.25
CA ARG A 202 32.14 -4.23 21.24
C ARG A 202 31.49 -4.86 20.02
N VAL A 203 30.45 -5.68 20.19
CA VAL A 203 29.71 -6.25 19.06
C VAL A 203 29.05 -5.14 18.24
N VAL A 204 28.40 -4.17 18.89
CA VAL A 204 27.77 -3.03 18.20
C VAL A 204 28.80 -2.20 17.44
N GLU A 205 29.95 -1.92 18.04
CA GLU A 205 31.05 -1.19 17.38
C GLU A 205 31.54 -1.94 16.13
N ILE A 206 31.81 -3.24 16.23
CA ILE A 206 32.24 -4.06 15.08
C ILE A 206 31.17 -4.05 13.99
N TRP A 207 29.90 -4.23 14.36
CA TRP A 207 28.79 -4.24 13.41
C TRP A 207 28.63 -2.90 12.69
N ALA A 208 28.71 -1.78 13.41
CA ALA A 208 28.58 -0.44 12.87
C ALA A 208 29.72 -0.03 11.92
N ASN A 209 30.87 -0.72 11.98
CA ASN A 209 31.98 -0.51 11.06
C ASN A 209 31.77 -1.20 9.70
N ILE A 210 30.79 -2.11 9.58
CA ILE A 210 30.48 -2.75 8.30
C ILE A 210 29.70 -1.74 7.44
N PRO A 211 30.13 -1.43 6.20
CA PRO A 211 29.43 -0.42 5.42
C PRO A 211 28.04 -0.90 4.99
N PHE A 212 27.03 -0.11 5.35
CA PHE A 212 25.61 -0.43 5.16
C PHE A 212 25.26 -0.88 3.73
N LEU A 213 25.75 -0.17 2.71
CA LEU A 213 25.44 -0.47 1.31
C LEU A 213 25.95 -1.86 0.89
N TYR A 214 27.10 -2.31 1.39
CA TYR A 214 27.62 -3.65 1.08
C TYR A 214 26.74 -4.74 1.68
N MET A 215 26.31 -4.58 2.94
CA MET A 215 25.41 -5.52 3.60
C MET A 215 24.10 -5.67 2.82
N VAL A 216 23.48 -4.54 2.45
CA VAL A 216 22.23 -4.54 1.68
C VAL A 216 22.42 -5.21 0.31
N MET A 217 23.52 -4.93 -0.41
CA MET A 217 23.79 -5.54 -1.71
C MET A 217 23.99 -7.07 -1.64
N ILE A 218 24.81 -7.54 -0.70
CA ILE A 218 25.04 -8.97 -0.49
C ILE A 218 23.73 -9.67 -0.17
N MET A 219 22.95 -9.08 0.73
CA MET A 219 21.69 -9.62 1.16
C MET A 219 20.67 -9.72 0.01
N VAL A 220 20.48 -8.64 -0.77
CA VAL A 220 19.57 -8.66 -1.94
C VAL A 220 20.03 -9.66 -2.99
N SER A 221 21.34 -9.85 -3.16
CA SER A 221 21.92 -10.81 -4.10
C SER A 221 21.71 -12.28 -3.67
N VAL A 222 21.84 -12.57 -2.38
CA VAL A 222 21.77 -13.93 -1.84
C VAL A 222 20.33 -14.40 -1.62
N VAL A 223 19.39 -13.48 -1.34
CA VAL A 223 18.00 -13.83 -1.00
C VAL A 223 17.21 -14.27 -2.25
N PRO A 224 16.76 -15.54 -2.33
CA PRO A 224 15.99 -16.02 -3.48
C PRO A 224 14.65 -15.30 -3.62
N ALA A 225 14.20 -15.08 -4.86
CA ALA A 225 12.93 -14.41 -5.15
C ALA A 225 11.69 -15.12 -4.54
N LYS A 226 11.79 -16.42 -4.25
CA LYS A 226 10.75 -17.21 -3.60
C LYS A 226 10.55 -16.92 -2.10
N VAL A 227 11.47 -16.20 -1.47
CA VAL A 227 11.35 -15.83 -0.05
C VAL A 227 10.25 -14.79 0.11
N GLY A 228 9.28 -15.10 0.98
CA GLY A 228 8.15 -14.22 1.28
C GLY A 228 8.57 -12.87 1.87
N MET A 229 7.71 -11.86 1.71
CA MET A 229 8.01 -10.48 2.10
C MET A 229 8.42 -10.35 3.57
N VAL A 230 7.73 -11.01 4.49
CA VAL A 230 8.01 -10.97 5.93
C VAL A 230 9.45 -11.39 6.23
N TRP A 231 9.93 -12.48 5.61
CA TRP A 231 11.30 -12.95 5.79
C TRP A 231 12.32 -11.95 5.28
N ARG A 232 12.05 -11.27 4.17
CA ARG A 232 12.93 -10.19 3.67
C ARG A 232 13.01 -9.03 4.64
N VAL A 233 11.89 -8.64 5.27
CA VAL A 233 11.86 -7.59 6.30
C VAL A 233 12.65 -8.00 7.53
N LEU A 234 12.46 -9.23 8.03
CA LEU A 234 13.20 -9.75 9.19
C LEU A 234 14.70 -9.79 8.96
N MET A 235 15.12 -10.17 7.76
CA MET A 235 16.54 -10.16 7.42
C MET A 235 17.07 -8.72 7.30
N LEU A 236 16.26 -7.74 6.85
CA LEU A 236 16.66 -6.33 6.79
C LEU A 236 16.82 -5.73 8.20
N LEU A 237 16.03 -6.19 9.18
CA LEU A 237 16.15 -5.80 10.59
C LEU A 237 17.49 -6.23 11.22
N PHE A 238 18.17 -7.20 10.62
CA PHE A 238 19.48 -7.67 11.09
C PHE A 238 20.63 -6.78 10.60
N ILE A 239 20.41 -5.97 9.56
CA ILE A 239 21.37 -5.01 9.04
C ILE A 239 21.29 -3.72 9.86
#